data_AF-A0A6I1QLU3-F1
#
_entry.id   AF-A0A6I1QLU3-F1
#
_cell.length_a   1.000
_cell.length_b   1.000
_cell.length_c   1.000
_cell.angle_alpha   90.00
_cell.angle_beta   90.00
_cell.angle_gamma   90.00
#
_symmetry.space_group_name_H-M   'P 1'
#
loop_
_entity.id
_entity.type
_entity.pdbx_description
1 polymer ?
#
loop_
_entity_poly.entity_id
_entity_poly.type
_entity_poly.pdbx_seq_one_letter_code
_entity_poly.pdbx_strand_id
1 'polypeptide(L)'
;MAYRDLRNYITALEKKGKLKRVKKEVDKDWEIAAVCRQLFKKISPHNRPALVFENVKGFSIPVVAGVLGASRNIYAIGLETDSVEGINRKWDYALSNPIPPRLVKEAPCKENILHGDDVDITKLPVPIWTVGEDPGPFFTSPYVITKDPETGVCNVGTYRMEIKGPNKTGFLIGMRQDAAWHIRKNEAQNKPTPVAVVIGADPSIGYVSVSKMSDALDEFAVAGALRGEPVDLVRCETIPLEVPATAEIVLEGEIPPNCLEREGPFGEYTGYMGPAGDQPFFNIKCMTFRNKPLYQAFISQMPPSESSCIRGVGREWPLFKHLKDTLHIPIKDLRLKEAGGSGAYLVISLKKQFDGQVRQLMYGAWSMRTGFGKITLVVDDDIDVWDDFAVDWALSWHVRPDRDIYIEKDIQAVGLDPSQAPASVPQHHPSRYHGSRLAIDATRKHEYPAISLPPKEHLAIVASQWKTYGIED
;
A
#
# COMPACT_ATOMS: atom_id res chain seq x y z
N MET A 1 9.36 -22.44 2.72
CA MET A 1 8.19 -23.01 3.40
C MET A 1 7.40 -21.81 3.86
N ALA A 2 6.14 -21.76 3.47
CA ALA A 2 5.26 -20.62 3.71
C ALA A 2 5.33 -20.14 5.16
N TYR A 3 5.23 -18.82 5.38
CA TYR A 3 4.98 -18.33 6.73
C TYR A 3 3.65 -18.86 7.24
N ARG A 4 3.63 -19.46 8.43
CA ARG A 4 2.40 -20.00 9.00
C ARG A 4 1.39 -18.90 9.36
N ASP A 5 1.90 -17.78 9.85
CA ASP A 5 1.15 -16.65 10.35
C ASP A 5 2.03 -15.40 10.49
N LEU A 6 1.44 -14.29 10.95
CA LEU A 6 2.15 -13.04 11.24
C LEU A 6 3.30 -13.22 12.25
N ARG A 7 3.15 -14.07 13.26
CA ARG A 7 4.15 -14.30 14.31
C ARG A 7 5.40 -14.97 13.74
N ASN A 8 5.21 -15.96 12.87
CA ASN A 8 6.29 -16.63 12.16
C ASN A 8 7.01 -15.67 11.21
N TYR A 9 6.26 -14.82 10.50
CA TYR A 9 6.81 -13.79 9.62
C TYR A 9 7.64 -12.74 10.38
N ILE A 10 7.15 -12.23 11.53
CA ILE A 10 7.90 -11.32 12.41
C ILE A 10 9.23 -11.93 12.84
N THR A 11 9.23 -13.22 13.19
CA THR A 11 10.46 -13.95 13.55
C THR A 11 11.44 -14.01 12.38
N ALA A 12 10.95 -14.16 11.14
CA ALA A 12 11.78 -14.18 9.95
C ALA A 12 12.40 -12.80 9.66
N LEU A 13 11.63 -11.71 9.82
CA LEU A 13 12.15 -10.35 9.71
C LEU A 13 13.25 -10.08 10.75
N GLU A 14 13.05 -10.52 12.00
CA GLU A 14 14.03 -10.37 13.07
C GLU A 14 15.35 -11.11 12.75
N LYS A 15 15.27 -12.37 12.29
CA LYS A 15 16.44 -13.15 11.87
C LYS A 15 17.21 -12.50 10.71
N LYS A 16 16.52 -11.78 9.82
CA LYS A 16 17.12 -11.05 8.69
C LYS A 16 17.55 -9.62 9.05
N GLY A 17 17.47 -9.22 10.32
CA GLY A 17 17.83 -7.87 10.76
C GLY A 17 16.90 -6.76 10.25
N LYS A 18 15.71 -7.12 9.74
CA LYS A 18 14.69 -6.20 9.20
C LYS A 18 13.56 -5.93 10.19
N LEU A 19 13.77 -6.22 11.46
CA LEU A 19 12.84 -5.90 12.54
C LEU A 19 13.58 -5.35 13.76
N LYS A 20 12.97 -4.39 14.44
CA LYS A 20 13.44 -3.88 15.72
C LYS A 20 12.31 -3.91 16.75
N ARG A 21 12.63 -4.42 17.94
CA ARG A 21 11.75 -4.42 19.11
C ARG A 21 12.00 -3.16 19.93
N VAL A 22 10.96 -2.37 20.13
CA VAL A 22 10.96 -1.18 20.98
C VAL A 22 10.49 -1.61 22.36
N LYS A 23 11.46 -1.76 23.27
CA LYS A 23 11.24 -2.16 24.68
C LYS A 23 10.78 -1.01 25.57
N LYS A 24 11.09 0.23 25.17
CA LYS A 24 10.67 1.44 25.87
C LYS A 24 9.14 1.48 25.86
N GLU A 25 8.54 1.81 26.99
CA GLU A 25 7.11 2.14 27.03
C GLU A 25 6.80 3.29 26.08
N VAL A 26 5.77 3.13 25.26
CA VAL A 26 5.31 4.16 24.32
C VAL A 26 3.84 4.46 24.50
N ASP A 27 3.48 5.71 24.23
CA ASP A 27 2.09 6.15 24.17
C ASP A 27 1.49 5.93 22.77
N LYS A 28 0.34 5.25 22.68
CA LYS A 28 -0.33 4.99 21.40
C LYS A 28 -0.94 6.26 20.79
N ASP A 29 -1.23 7.26 21.61
CA ASP A 29 -1.98 8.45 21.17
C ASP A 29 -1.08 9.52 20.55
N TRP A 30 0.25 9.36 20.59
CA TRP A 30 1.18 10.25 19.90
C TRP A 30 2.56 9.65 19.58
N GLU A 31 3.11 8.81 20.45
CA GLU A 31 4.53 8.42 20.37
C GLU A 31 4.78 7.37 19.29
N ILE A 32 3.87 6.39 19.10
CA ILE A 32 3.98 5.38 18.04
C ILE A 32 4.12 6.03 16.66
N ALA A 33 3.23 6.97 16.33
CA ALA A 33 3.26 7.68 15.06
C ALA A 33 4.55 8.51 14.90
N ALA A 34 4.98 9.20 15.96
CA ALA A 34 6.21 9.99 15.96
C ALA A 34 7.47 9.13 15.75
N VAL A 35 7.57 7.97 16.42
CA VAL A 35 8.68 7.02 16.24
C VAL A 35 8.72 6.50 14.81
N CYS A 36 7.58 6.07 14.27
CA CYS A 36 7.47 5.64 12.87
C CYS A 36 7.92 6.74 11.90
N ARG A 37 7.51 8.00 12.12
CA ARG A 37 7.94 9.11 11.26
C ARG A 37 9.44 9.39 11.36
N GLN A 38 10.02 9.35 12.56
CA GLN A 38 11.47 9.53 12.76
C GLN A 38 12.25 8.39 12.10
N LEU A 39 11.75 7.15 12.15
CA LEU A 39 12.36 6.00 11.49
C LEU A 39 12.54 6.24 9.98
N PHE A 40 11.47 6.64 9.29
CA PHE A 40 11.49 6.88 7.84
C PHE A 40 12.37 8.06 7.43
N LYS A 41 12.59 9.04 8.33
CA LYS A 41 13.50 10.17 8.12
C LYS A 41 14.96 9.81 8.37
N LYS A 42 15.25 9.01 9.40
CA LYS A 42 16.63 8.76 9.88
C LYS A 42 17.29 7.56 9.23
N ILE A 43 16.51 6.56 8.83
CA ILE A 43 17.05 5.31 8.26
C ILE A 43 16.82 5.29 6.75
N SER A 44 17.89 4.99 6.02
CA SER A 44 17.86 4.89 4.56
C SER A 44 16.83 3.84 4.10
N PRO A 45 16.15 4.06 2.96
CA PRO A 45 15.08 3.19 2.47
C PRO A 45 15.42 1.70 2.48
N HIS A 46 16.64 1.32 2.09
CA HIS A 46 17.08 -0.08 2.04
C HIS A 46 17.21 -0.74 3.42
N ASN A 47 17.52 0.04 4.46
CA ASN A 47 17.82 -0.44 5.80
C ASN A 47 16.68 -0.28 6.80
N ARG A 48 15.56 0.35 6.40
CA ARG A 48 14.39 0.53 7.26
C ARG A 48 13.86 -0.82 7.79
N PRO A 49 13.78 -0.99 9.12
CA PRO A 49 13.19 -2.17 9.74
C PRO A 49 11.68 -1.99 9.95
N ALA A 50 10.97 -3.10 10.12
CA ALA A 50 9.66 -3.10 10.79
C ALA A 50 9.83 -2.88 12.30
N LEU A 51 8.78 -2.44 12.98
CA LEU A 51 8.78 -2.18 14.41
C LEU A 51 7.79 -3.09 15.14
N VAL A 52 8.20 -3.54 16.33
CA VAL A 52 7.33 -4.15 17.33
C VAL A 52 7.43 -3.32 18.60
N PHE A 53 6.36 -2.63 18.96
CA PHE A 53 6.23 -1.90 20.21
C PHE A 53 5.72 -2.85 21.29
N GLU A 54 6.62 -3.29 22.17
CA GLU A 54 6.34 -4.37 23.13
C GLU A 54 5.60 -3.88 24.37
N ASN A 55 5.82 -2.61 24.74
CA ASN A 55 5.17 -1.99 25.90
C ASN A 55 4.41 -0.75 25.46
N VAL A 56 3.09 -0.86 25.37
CA VAL A 56 2.19 0.25 25.04
C VAL A 56 1.45 0.65 26.30
N LYS A 57 1.60 1.92 26.70
CA LYS A 57 1.07 2.43 27.97
C LYS A 57 -0.42 2.14 28.13
N GLY A 58 -0.77 1.36 29.16
CA GLY A 58 -2.16 1.00 29.47
C GLY A 58 -2.71 -0.20 28.71
N PHE A 59 -1.90 -0.88 27.88
CA PHE A 59 -2.31 -2.02 27.05
C PHE A 59 -1.35 -3.20 27.21
N SER A 60 -1.91 -4.42 27.16
CA SER A 60 -1.11 -5.67 27.18
C SER A 60 -0.79 -6.21 25.79
N ILE A 61 -1.35 -5.59 24.74
CA ILE A 61 -1.25 -6.01 23.35
C ILE A 61 -0.13 -5.22 22.67
N PRO A 62 0.90 -5.89 22.11
CA PRO A 62 1.94 -5.21 21.33
C PRO A 62 1.39 -4.65 20.01
N VAL A 63 1.97 -3.54 19.54
CA VAL A 63 1.68 -2.95 18.23
C VAL A 63 2.81 -3.26 17.26
N VAL A 64 2.47 -3.71 16.05
CA VAL A 64 3.44 -3.94 14.97
C VAL A 64 3.14 -3.05 13.78
N ALA A 65 4.17 -2.44 13.20
CA ALA A 65 4.03 -1.50 12.08
C ALA A 65 5.22 -1.61 11.12
N GLY A 66 5.02 -1.28 9.84
CA GLY A 66 6.08 -1.38 8.83
C GLY A 66 6.37 -2.81 8.35
N VAL A 67 5.54 -3.78 8.75
CA VAL A 67 5.78 -5.22 8.51
C VAL A 67 5.57 -5.63 7.07
N LEU A 68 4.85 -4.87 6.24
CA LEU A 68 4.66 -5.20 4.82
C LEU A 68 5.55 -4.36 3.90
N GLY A 69 5.87 -3.14 4.31
CA GLY A 69 6.43 -2.16 3.38
C GLY A 69 7.29 -1.08 3.98
N ALA A 70 7.90 -1.26 5.16
CA ALA A 70 8.90 -0.27 5.59
C ALA A 70 10.10 -0.20 4.63
N SER A 71 10.37 -1.27 3.86
CA SER A 71 11.28 -1.28 2.72
C SER A 71 10.88 -2.33 1.69
N ARG A 72 11.37 -2.21 0.44
CA ARG A 72 11.21 -3.27 -0.57
C ARG A 72 11.83 -4.60 -0.16
N ASN A 73 12.87 -4.57 0.69
CA ASN A 73 13.46 -5.78 1.26
C ASN A 73 12.47 -6.50 2.18
N ILE A 74 11.71 -5.77 3.00
CA ILE A 74 10.65 -6.34 3.83
C ILE A 74 9.56 -6.95 2.94
N TYR A 75 9.17 -6.23 1.88
CA TYR A 75 8.22 -6.74 0.89
C TYR A 75 8.70 -8.08 0.29
N ALA A 76 9.95 -8.11 -0.18
CA ALA A 76 10.59 -9.30 -0.74
C ALA A 76 10.62 -10.48 0.24
N ILE A 77 10.92 -10.21 1.51
CA ILE A 77 10.89 -11.24 2.57
C ILE A 77 9.47 -11.75 2.78
N GLY A 78 8.46 -10.86 2.85
CA GLY A 78 7.07 -11.25 3.03
C GLY A 78 6.48 -12.07 1.88
N LEU A 79 7.05 -11.96 0.68
CA LEU A 79 6.74 -12.83 -0.47
C LEU A 79 7.66 -14.06 -0.61
N GLU A 80 8.55 -14.26 0.37
CA GLU A 80 9.53 -15.36 0.37
C GLU A 80 10.38 -15.40 -0.90
N THR A 81 10.77 -14.22 -1.39
CA THR A 81 11.67 -14.06 -2.53
C THR A 81 13.11 -13.86 -2.06
N ASP A 82 14.07 -14.29 -2.89
CA ASP A 82 15.51 -14.15 -2.59
C ASP A 82 16.00 -12.70 -2.74
N SER A 83 15.29 -11.89 -3.52
CA SER A 83 15.66 -10.50 -3.80
C SER A 83 14.45 -9.65 -4.21
N VAL A 84 14.63 -8.32 -4.22
CA VAL A 84 13.61 -7.35 -4.64
C VAL A 84 13.18 -7.58 -6.09
N GLU A 85 14.11 -7.98 -6.96
CA GLU A 85 13.86 -8.29 -8.37
C GLU A 85 12.95 -9.53 -8.54
N GLY A 86 12.92 -10.41 -7.53
CA GLY A 86 12.07 -11.60 -7.50
C GLY A 86 10.59 -11.30 -7.26
N ILE A 87 10.25 -10.13 -6.71
CA ILE A 87 8.87 -9.75 -6.35
C ILE A 87 7.93 -9.85 -7.56
N ASN A 88 8.35 -9.30 -8.70
CA ASN A 88 7.53 -9.22 -9.89
C ASN A 88 7.20 -10.61 -10.46
N ARG A 89 8.21 -11.49 -10.53
CA ARG A 89 8.02 -12.89 -10.95
C ARG A 89 7.08 -13.65 -10.04
N LYS A 90 7.16 -13.40 -8.72
CA LYS A 90 6.29 -14.05 -7.74
C LYS A 90 4.83 -13.63 -7.93
N TRP A 91 4.59 -12.35 -8.16
CA TRP A 91 3.26 -11.83 -8.48
C TRP A 91 2.70 -12.39 -9.79
N ASP A 92 3.48 -12.40 -10.86
CA ASP A 92 3.04 -12.95 -12.13
C ASP A 92 2.65 -14.41 -12.01
N TYR A 93 3.48 -15.20 -11.33
CA TYR A 93 3.18 -16.60 -11.06
C TYR A 93 1.87 -16.75 -10.30
N ALA A 94 1.67 -15.98 -9.22
CA ALA A 94 0.50 -16.08 -8.37
C ALA A 94 -0.80 -15.66 -9.07
N LEU A 95 -0.75 -14.61 -9.90
CA LEU A 95 -1.90 -14.16 -10.69
C LEU A 95 -2.32 -15.18 -11.75
N SER A 96 -1.37 -15.93 -12.31
CA SER A 96 -1.65 -16.97 -13.31
C SER A 96 -1.95 -18.35 -12.72
N ASN A 97 -1.57 -18.60 -11.47
CA ASN A 97 -1.68 -19.92 -10.82
C ASN A 97 -2.29 -19.79 -9.40
N PRO A 98 -3.51 -19.23 -9.25
CA PRO A 98 -4.14 -19.09 -7.95
C PRO A 98 -4.35 -20.45 -7.28
N ILE A 99 -4.12 -20.53 -5.96
CA ILE A 99 -4.28 -21.76 -5.16
C ILE A 99 -5.50 -21.58 -4.25
N PRO A 100 -6.62 -22.26 -4.48
CA PRO A 100 -7.85 -22.06 -3.71
C PRO A 100 -7.63 -22.21 -2.20
N PRO A 101 -8.33 -21.39 -1.37
CA PRO A 101 -8.26 -21.53 0.08
C PRO A 101 -8.84 -22.86 0.56
N ARG A 102 -8.49 -23.25 1.78
CA ARG A 102 -8.97 -24.46 2.44
C ARG A 102 -9.80 -24.10 3.66
N LEU A 103 -11.02 -24.60 3.75
CA LEU A 103 -11.86 -24.42 4.93
C LEU A 103 -11.41 -25.39 6.05
N VAL A 104 -11.17 -24.86 7.25
CA VAL A 104 -10.81 -25.62 8.45
C VAL A 104 -11.87 -25.45 9.54
N LYS A 105 -11.88 -26.38 10.51
CA LYS A 105 -12.81 -26.37 11.64
C LYS A 105 -12.25 -25.62 12.85
N GLU A 106 -11.00 -25.91 13.19
CA GLU A 106 -10.30 -25.32 14.32
C GLU A 106 -9.38 -24.21 13.82
N ALA A 107 -9.37 -23.08 14.53
CA ALA A 107 -8.61 -21.90 14.12
C ALA A 107 -8.07 -21.14 15.34
N PRO A 108 -6.77 -20.82 15.39
CA PRO A 108 -6.20 -20.01 16.47
C PRO A 108 -6.93 -18.68 16.71
N CYS A 109 -7.47 -18.05 15.66
CA CYS A 109 -8.21 -16.79 15.79
C CYS A 109 -9.50 -16.89 16.63
N LYS A 110 -9.91 -18.11 17.02
CA LYS A 110 -11.08 -18.42 17.85
C LYS A 110 -10.73 -18.81 19.29
N GLU A 111 -9.48 -18.67 19.71
CA GLU A 111 -9.04 -18.97 21.08
C GLU A 111 -9.78 -18.15 22.15
N ASN A 112 -10.20 -16.93 21.81
CA ASN A 112 -11.05 -16.07 22.63
C ASN A 112 -12.18 -15.52 21.77
N ILE A 113 -13.41 -15.47 22.29
CA ILE A 113 -14.61 -15.02 21.59
C ILE A 113 -15.42 -14.13 22.53
N LEU A 114 -15.74 -12.92 22.07
CA LEU A 114 -16.60 -11.97 22.77
C LEU A 114 -17.80 -11.64 21.88
N HIS A 115 -19.00 -11.64 22.45
CA HIS A 115 -20.25 -11.39 21.73
C HIS A 115 -21.00 -10.18 22.30
N GLY A 116 -21.73 -9.48 21.44
CA GLY A 116 -22.64 -8.42 21.84
C GLY A 116 -21.96 -7.36 22.70
N ASP A 117 -22.48 -7.13 23.90
CA ASP A 117 -22.01 -6.09 24.82
C ASP A 117 -20.63 -6.37 25.43
N ASP A 118 -20.12 -7.61 25.35
CA ASP A 118 -18.76 -7.94 25.79
C ASP A 118 -17.68 -7.42 24.83
N VAL A 119 -18.07 -7.04 23.61
CA VAL A 119 -17.15 -6.48 22.61
C VAL A 119 -16.77 -5.05 22.97
N ASP A 120 -15.46 -4.85 23.18
CA ASP A 120 -14.89 -3.52 23.42
C ASP A 120 -13.55 -3.35 22.70
N ILE A 121 -13.59 -2.74 21.51
CA ILE A 121 -12.42 -2.42 20.70
C ILE A 121 -11.59 -1.26 21.26
N THR A 122 -12.09 -0.51 22.24
CA THR A 122 -11.30 0.56 22.90
C THR A 122 -10.20 -0.03 23.79
N LYS A 123 -10.29 -1.33 24.11
CA LYS A 123 -9.23 -2.11 24.78
C LYS A 123 -8.09 -2.51 23.85
N LEU A 124 -8.19 -2.24 22.54
CA LEU A 124 -7.11 -2.44 21.59
C LEU A 124 -6.17 -1.23 21.58
N PRO A 125 -4.85 -1.41 21.40
CA PRO A 125 -3.86 -0.34 21.38
C PRO A 125 -3.85 0.42 20.04
N VAL A 126 -5.02 0.87 19.58
CA VAL A 126 -5.20 1.56 18.29
C VAL A 126 -4.51 2.93 18.33
N PRO A 127 -3.49 3.18 17.49
CA PRO A 127 -2.79 4.44 17.50
C PRO A 127 -3.63 5.61 16.96
N ILE A 128 -3.31 6.80 17.44
CA ILE A 128 -3.64 8.06 16.75
C ILE A 128 -2.44 8.41 15.87
N TRP A 129 -2.67 8.72 14.60
CA TRP A 129 -1.59 8.89 13.63
C TRP A 129 -1.22 10.34 13.38
N THR A 130 -2.22 11.23 13.41
CA THR A 130 -2.05 12.67 13.23
C THR A 130 -2.63 13.40 14.43
N VAL A 131 -1.79 13.55 15.46
CA VAL A 131 -2.18 14.16 16.74
C VAL A 131 -2.72 15.58 16.54
N GLY A 132 -3.90 15.83 17.08
CA GLY A 132 -4.58 17.13 17.00
C GLY A 132 -5.42 17.33 15.72
N GLU A 133 -5.32 16.44 14.75
CA GLU A 133 -6.06 16.52 13.48
C GLU A 133 -7.02 15.32 13.30
N ASP A 134 -6.56 14.10 13.59
CA ASP A 134 -7.42 12.92 13.60
C ASP A 134 -8.49 13.08 14.71
N PRO A 135 -9.79 12.79 14.46
CA PRO A 135 -10.85 12.90 15.47
C PRO A 135 -10.73 11.82 16.57
N GLY A 136 -9.97 10.76 16.31
CA GLY A 136 -9.76 9.65 17.22
C GLY A 136 -8.81 8.60 16.63
N PRO A 137 -8.67 7.43 17.26
CA PRO A 137 -7.86 6.33 16.75
C PRO A 137 -8.43 5.72 15.47
N PHE A 138 -7.56 5.17 14.62
CA PHE A 138 -7.95 4.50 13.38
C PHE A 138 -7.33 3.13 13.23
N PHE A 139 -8.13 2.15 12.81
CA PHE A 139 -7.60 0.94 12.19
C PHE A 139 -7.01 1.34 10.83
N THR A 140 -5.69 1.22 10.69
CA THR A 140 -4.97 1.56 9.45
C THR A 140 -4.54 0.36 8.62
N SER A 141 -4.52 -0.83 9.21
CA SER A 141 -4.28 -2.11 8.52
C SER A 141 -5.45 -3.12 8.64
N PRO A 142 -6.74 -2.71 8.56
CA PRO A 142 -7.84 -3.66 8.55
C PRO A 142 -7.95 -4.34 7.18
N TYR A 143 -7.89 -5.68 7.16
CA TYR A 143 -8.24 -6.44 5.97
C TYR A 143 -9.72 -6.78 6.04
N VAL A 144 -10.50 -6.06 5.24
CA VAL A 144 -11.95 -6.09 5.25
C VAL A 144 -12.43 -7.10 4.21
N ILE A 145 -13.25 -8.03 4.67
CA ILE A 145 -13.84 -9.09 3.88
C ILE A 145 -15.32 -8.82 3.74
N THR A 146 -15.80 -8.85 2.50
CA THR A 146 -17.21 -8.74 2.13
C THR A 146 -17.49 -9.69 0.98
N LYS A 147 -18.75 -10.06 0.78
CA LYS A 147 -19.19 -10.82 -0.40
C LYS A 147 -20.22 -10.04 -1.19
N ASP A 148 -20.16 -10.19 -2.50
CA ASP A 148 -21.23 -9.75 -3.38
C ASP A 148 -22.52 -10.51 -3.01
N PRO A 149 -23.63 -9.80 -2.67
CA PRO A 149 -24.86 -10.45 -2.23
C PRO A 149 -25.58 -11.23 -3.36
N GLU A 150 -25.20 -11.02 -4.61
CA GLU A 150 -25.81 -11.69 -5.78
C GLU A 150 -24.97 -12.86 -6.25
N THR A 151 -23.64 -12.69 -6.34
CA THR A 151 -22.74 -13.69 -6.93
C THR A 151 -21.99 -14.53 -5.88
N GLY A 152 -21.92 -14.05 -4.64
CA GLY A 152 -21.13 -14.67 -3.56
C GLY A 152 -19.62 -14.47 -3.69
N VAL A 153 -19.15 -13.72 -4.71
CA VAL A 153 -17.73 -13.41 -4.92
C VAL A 153 -17.19 -12.65 -3.71
N CYS A 154 -16.05 -13.09 -3.20
CA CYS A 154 -15.36 -12.48 -2.08
C CYS A 154 -14.57 -11.24 -2.55
N ASN A 155 -14.47 -10.23 -1.70
CA ASN A 155 -13.47 -9.17 -1.79
C ASN A 155 -12.68 -9.13 -0.48
N VAL A 156 -11.36 -8.97 -0.59
CA VAL A 156 -10.48 -8.61 0.52
C VAL A 156 -9.86 -7.24 0.22
N GLY A 157 -10.21 -6.21 1.00
CA GLY A 157 -9.73 -4.85 0.78
C GLY A 157 -9.21 -4.18 2.06
N THR A 158 -8.31 -3.21 1.94
CA THR A 158 -7.91 -2.34 3.06
C THR A 158 -8.67 -1.01 3.02
N TYR A 159 -9.45 -0.72 4.07
CA TYR A 159 -10.21 0.53 4.24
C TYR A 159 -10.03 1.05 5.66
N ARG A 160 -9.57 2.29 5.85
CA ARG A 160 -9.39 2.81 7.22
C ARG A 160 -10.72 2.89 7.97
N MET A 161 -10.67 2.70 9.28
CA MET A 161 -11.87 2.67 10.13
C MET A 161 -11.63 3.47 11.41
N GLU A 162 -12.35 4.59 11.57
CA GLU A 162 -12.32 5.42 12.78
C GLU A 162 -12.98 4.69 13.94
N ILE A 163 -12.36 4.67 15.12
CA ILE A 163 -12.99 4.13 16.33
C ILE A 163 -14.02 5.13 16.86
N LYS A 164 -15.29 4.72 16.89
CA LYS A 164 -16.43 5.56 17.34
C LYS A 164 -17.00 5.16 18.69
N GLY A 165 -16.56 4.02 19.23
CA GLY A 165 -17.05 3.45 20.47
C GLY A 165 -16.55 2.02 20.67
N PRO A 166 -17.04 1.30 21.70
CA PRO A 166 -16.60 -0.06 22.03
C PRO A 166 -16.92 -1.09 20.96
N ASN A 167 -17.97 -0.89 20.17
CA ASN A 167 -18.44 -1.86 19.17
C ASN A 167 -18.81 -1.19 17.84
N LYS A 168 -18.21 -0.04 17.53
CA LYS A 168 -18.57 0.74 16.35
C LYS A 168 -17.38 1.46 15.73
N THR A 169 -17.35 1.46 14.40
CA THR A 169 -16.34 2.19 13.64
C THR A 169 -16.93 2.94 12.45
N GLY A 170 -16.27 4.00 12.00
CA GLY A 170 -16.48 4.55 10.67
C GLY A 170 -15.94 3.60 9.60
N PHE A 171 -16.42 3.76 8.37
CA PHE A 171 -16.00 2.91 7.24
C PHE A 171 -15.83 3.78 5.98
N LEU A 172 -14.69 4.47 5.85
CA LEU A 172 -14.44 5.28 4.67
C LEU A 172 -13.98 4.39 3.52
N ILE A 173 -14.78 4.39 2.45
CA ILE A 173 -14.51 3.61 1.26
C ILE A 173 -14.68 4.43 -0.02
N GLY A 174 -13.76 4.23 -0.96
CA GLY A 174 -13.90 4.84 -2.28
C GLY A 174 -15.08 4.24 -3.05
N MET A 175 -15.86 5.09 -3.71
CA MET A 175 -17.07 4.70 -4.47
C MET A 175 -16.87 3.69 -5.62
N ARG A 176 -15.63 3.36 -5.98
CA ARG A 176 -15.26 2.42 -7.05
C ARG A 176 -14.51 1.19 -6.51
N GLN A 177 -14.60 0.93 -5.21
CA GLN A 177 -14.03 -0.26 -4.57
C GLN A 177 -15.11 -1.35 -4.44
N ASP A 178 -14.71 -2.61 -4.39
CA ASP A 178 -15.65 -3.74 -4.46
C ASP A 178 -16.58 -3.83 -3.26
N ALA A 179 -16.06 -3.58 -2.05
CA ALA A 179 -16.92 -3.48 -0.87
C ALA A 179 -17.95 -2.34 -0.98
N ALA A 180 -17.67 -1.24 -1.70
CA ALA A 180 -18.67 -0.19 -1.94
C ALA A 180 -19.77 -0.66 -2.91
N TRP A 181 -19.42 -1.49 -3.89
CA TRP A 181 -20.41 -2.13 -4.76
C TRP A 181 -21.27 -3.12 -3.97
N HIS A 182 -20.68 -3.93 -3.09
CA HIS A 182 -21.41 -4.87 -2.23
C HIS A 182 -22.38 -4.14 -1.30
N ILE A 183 -21.95 -3.03 -0.68
CA ILE A 183 -22.81 -2.18 0.14
C ILE A 183 -24.01 -1.67 -0.67
N ARG A 184 -23.77 -1.08 -1.84
CA ARG A 184 -24.84 -0.54 -2.70
C ARG A 184 -25.86 -1.60 -3.12
N LYS A 185 -25.40 -2.81 -3.46
CA LYS A 185 -26.29 -3.93 -3.84
C LYS A 185 -27.18 -4.37 -2.67
N ASN A 186 -26.64 -4.40 -1.45
CA ASN A 186 -27.41 -4.69 -0.24
C ASN A 186 -28.37 -3.54 0.13
N GLU A 187 -27.93 -2.29 0.00
CA GLU A 187 -28.76 -1.09 0.23
C GLU A 187 -29.98 -1.04 -0.70
N ALA A 188 -29.81 -1.39 -1.97
CA ALA A 188 -30.90 -1.50 -2.94
C ALA A 188 -31.96 -2.54 -2.54
N GLN A 189 -31.58 -3.51 -1.70
CA GLN A 189 -32.48 -4.52 -1.12
C GLN A 189 -32.90 -4.18 0.33
N ASN A 190 -32.49 -3.03 0.84
CA ASN A 190 -32.64 -2.61 2.25
C ASN A 190 -32.13 -3.67 3.24
N LYS A 191 -31.01 -4.33 2.93
CA LYS A 191 -30.36 -5.34 3.75
C LYS A 191 -29.04 -4.83 4.32
N PRO A 192 -28.66 -5.22 5.54
CA PRO A 192 -27.33 -4.94 6.05
C PRO A 192 -26.28 -5.70 5.23
N THR A 193 -25.08 -5.12 5.11
CA THR A 193 -23.94 -5.78 4.48
C THR A 193 -23.11 -6.49 5.55
N PRO A 194 -22.97 -7.83 5.52
CA PRO A 194 -22.06 -8.54 6.41
C PRO A 194 -20.61 -8.14 6.13
N VAL A 195 -19.85 -7.86 7.19
CA VAL A 195 -18.45 -7.45 7.10
C VAL A 195 -17.64 -8.17 8.16
N ALA A 196 -16.50 -8.75 7.76
CA ALA A 196 -15.46 -9.19 8.68
C ALA A 196 -14.23 -8.28 8.52
N VAL A 197 -13.62 -7.90 9.64
CA VAL A 197 -12.38 -7.10 9.67
C VAL A 197 -11.30 -7.93 10.33
N VAL A 198 -10.21 -8.17 9.62
CA VAL A 198 -9.05 -8.91 10.12
C VAL A 198 -7.92 -7.93 10.43
N ILE A 199 -7.41 -7.98 11.66
CA ILE A 199 -6.24 -7.21 12.08
C ILE A 199 -5.14 -8.21 12.43
N GLY A 200 -4.03 -8.13 11.69
CA GLY A 200 -2.92 -9.06 11.83
C GLY A 200 -3.20 -10.40 11.14
N ALA A 201 -2.55 -10.64 10.00
CA ALA A 201 -2.60 -11.91 9.30
C ALA A 201 -1.26 -12.19 8.61
N ASP A 202 -1.17 -13.35 7.95
CA ASP A 202 -0.08 -13.66 7.03
C ASP A 202 0.14 -12.49 6.03
N PRO A 203 1.41 -12.15 5.70
CA PRO A 203 1.72 -10.98 4.87
C PRO A 203 1.09 -11.03 3.47
N SER A 204 0.88 -12.22 2.88
CA SER A 204 0.23 -12.37 1.57
C SER A 204 -1.20 -11.81 1.57
N ILE A 205 -1.93 -11.95 2.67
CA ILE A 205 -3.28 -11.37 2.85
C ILE A 205 -3.20 -9.84 2.79
N GLY A 206 -2.20 -9.28 3.47
CA GLY A 206 -1.96 -7.84 3.44
C GLY A 206 -1.66 -7.33 2.03
N TYR A 207 -0.82 -8.04 1.28
CA TYR A 207 -0.47 -7.65 -0.08
C TYR A 207 -1.63 -7.74 -1.08
N VAL A 208 -2.47 -8.77 -0.99
CA VAL A 208 -3.64 -8.87 -1.88
C VAL A 208 -4.68 -7.82 -1.54
N SER A 209 -4.85 -7.47 -0.26
CA SER A 209 -5.86 -6.51 0.20
C SER A 209 -5.67 -5.07 -0.30
N VAL A 210 -4.48 -4.74 -0.79
CA VAL A 210 -4.10 -3.40 -1.30
C VAL A 210 -3.80 -3.42 -2.80
N SER A 211 -3.71 -4.60 -3.39
CA SER A 211 -3.45 -4.79 -4.81
C SER A 211 -4.73 -4.62 -5.62
N LYS A 212 -4.58 -4.25 -6.89
CA LYS A 212 -5.71 -4.15 -7.83
C LYS A 212 -5.62 -5.31 -8.80
N MET A 213 -6.51 -6.27 -8.62
CA MET A 213 -6.57 -7.51 -9.39
C MET A 213 -7.86 -7.53 -10.20
N SER A 214 -7.97 -8.50 -11.11
CA SER A 214 -9.20 -8.71 -11.86
C SER A 214 -10.28 -9.28 -10.95
N ASP A 215 -11.52 -8.85 -11.13
CA ASP A 215 -12.72 -9.36 -10.43
C ASP A 215 -12.93 -10.87 -10.61
N ALA A 216 -12.28 -11.49 -11.60
CA ALA A 216 -12.30 -12.93 -11.81
C ALA A 216 -11.39 -13.72 -10.85
N LEU A 217 -10.52 -13.03 -10.09
CA LEU A 217 -9.57 -13.65 -9.18
C LEU A 217 -10.03 -13.51 -7.73
N ASP A 218 -9.99 -14.61 -6.99
CA ASP A 218 -10.18 -14.64 -5.55
C ASP A 218 -8.88 -14.24 -4.84
N GLU A 219 -8.93 -13.24 -3.96
CA GLU A 219 -7.74 -12.72 -3.29
C GLU A 219 -7.10 -13.73 -2.33
N PHE A 220 -7.89 -14.59 -1.66
CA PHE A 220 -7.33 -15.68 -0.86
C PHE A 220 -6.64 -16.72 -1.73
N ALA A 221 -7.15 -16.95 -2.94
CA ALA A 221 -6.51 -17.88 -3.86
C ALA A 221 -5.17 -17.33 -4.39
N VAL A 222 -5.11 -16.03 -4.71
CA VAL A 222 -3.86 -15.37 -5.09
C VAL A 222 -2.89 -15.32 -3.90
N ALA A 223 -3.37 -15.04 -2.69
CA ALA A 223 -2.56 -15.10 -1.47
C ALA A 223 -1.98 -16.51 -1.25
N GLY A 224 -2.78 -17.55 -1.49
CA GLY A 224 -2.34 -18.95 -1.44
C GLY A 224 -1.19 -19.22 -2.42
N ALA A 225 -1.29 -18.71 -3.64
CA ALA A 225 -0.23 -18.83 -4.64
C ALA A 225 1.03 -18.01 -4.30
N LEU A 226 0.87 -16.81 -3.72
CA LEU A 226 1.99 -16.00 -3.24
C LEU A 226 2.76 -16.72 -2.12
N ARG A 227 2.09 -17.36 -1.17
CA ARG A 227 2.76 -18.12 -0.10
C ARG A 227 3.13 -19.55 -0.51
N GLY A 228 2.60 -20.04 -1.63
CA GLY A 228 2.86 -21.38 -2.18
C GLY A 228 2.06 -22.51 -1.50
N GLU A 229 1.08 -22.18 -0.66
CA GLU A 229 0.17 -23.14 -0.04
C GLU A 229 -1.21 -22.49 0.21
N PRO A 230 -2.32 -23.26 0.25
CA PRO A 230 -3.65 -22.72 0.50
C PRO A 230 -3.73 -21.84 1.76
N VAL A 231 -4.52 -20.77 1.69
CA VAL A 231 -4.91 -20.01 2.90
C VAL A 231 -5.96 -20.82 3.65
N ASP A 232 -5.69 -21.15 4.91
CA ASP A 232 -6.69 -21.77 5.77
C ASP A 232 -7.71 -20.72 6.24
N LEU A 233 -8.97 -20.96 5.94
CA LEU A 233 -10.10 -20.12 6.32
C LEU A 233 -10.98 -20.82 7.35
N VAL A 234 -11.59 -20.05 8.25
CA VAL A 234 -12.59 -20.51 9.22
C VAL A 234 -13.84 -19.66 9.11
N ARG A 235 -15.01 -20.23 9.42
CA ARG A 235 -16.27 -19.47 9.43
C ARG A 235 -16.28 -18.44 10.55
N CYS A 236 -16.86 -17.29 10.28
CA CYS A 236 -17.23 -16.31 11.29
C CYS A 236 -18.31 -16.89 12.23
N GLU A 237 -18.37 -16.41 13.47
CA GLU A 237 -19.35 -16.83 14.48
C GLU A 237 -20.75 -16.27 14.20
N THR A 238 -20.84 -15.04 13.70
CA THR A 238 -22.09 -14.24 13.70
C THR A 238 -22.55 -13.81 12.32
N ILE A 239 -21.73 -14.04 11.28
CA ILE A 239 -22.00 -13.60 9.90
C ILE A 239 -21.60 -14.69 8.89
N PRO A 240 -22.20 -14.71 7.68
CA PRO A 240 -21.95 -15.75 6.67
C PRO A 240 -20.67 -15.50 5.85
N LEU A 241 -19.54 -15.22 6.53
CA LEU A 241 -18.24 -15.00 5.93
C LEU A 241 -17.19 -15.97 6.50
N GLU A 242 -16.06 -16.05 5.82
CA GLU A 242 -14.89 -16.79 6.25
C GLU A 242 -13.68 -15.84 6.37
N VAL A 243 -12.81 -16.13 7.34
CA VAL A 243 -11.63 -15.32 7.68
C VAL A 243 -10.39 -16.21 7.79
N PRO A 244 -9.17 -15.69 7.59
CA PRO A 244 -7.94 -16.45 7.82
C PRO A 244 -7.89 -17.05 9.22
N ALA A 245 -7.73 -18.36 9.32
CA ALA A 245 -7.76 -19.11 10.58
C ALA A 245 -6.66 -18.66 11.57
N THR A 246 -5.56 -18.12 11.04
CA THR A 246 -4.39 -17.69 11.83
C THR A 246 -4.37 -16.19 12.14
N ALA A 247 -5.45 -15.46 11.81
CA ALA A 247 -5.62 -14.05 12.13
C ALA A 247 -5.41 -13.77 13.64
N GLU A 248 -4.81 -12.62 13.97
CA GLU A 248 -4.60 -12.22 15.37
C GLU A 248 -5.92 -11.77 16.02
N ILE A 249 -6.66 -10.89 15.34
CA ILE A 249 -7.94 -10.34 15.79
C ILE A 249 -8.90 -10.30 14.59
N VAL A 250 -10.15 -10.71 14.82
CA VAL A 250 -11.25 -10.66 13.86
C VAL A 250 -12.42 -9.91 14.49
N LEU A 251 -12.97 -8.94 13.78
CA LEU A 251 -14.20 -8.24 14.13
C LEU A 251 -15.27 -8.64 13.13
N GLU A 252 -16.42 -9.08 13.62
CA GLU A 252 -17.54 -9.53 12.79
C GLU A 252 -18.75 -8.65 13.06
N GLY A 253 -19.47 -8.29 12.01
CA GLY A 253 -20.67 -7.47 12.17
C GLY A 253 -21.26 -7.05 10.84
N GLU A 254 -21.88 -5.88 10.83
CA GLU A 254 -22.58 -5.40 9.64
C GLU A 254 -22.56 -3.89 9.47
N ILE A 255 -22.69 -3.48 8.22
CA ILE A 255 -22.99 -2.10 7.84
C ILE A 255 -24.50 -2.02 7.63
N PRO A 256 -25.24 -1.19 8.40
CA PRO A 256 -26.67 -1.01 8.20
C PRO A 256 -26.95 -0.32 6.86
N PRO A 257 -28.04 -0.67 6.17
CA PRO A 257 -28.36 -0.10 4.87
C PRO A 257 -28.80 1.36 5.00
N ASN A 258 -28.41 2.21 4.06
CA ASN A 258 -28.90 3.58 3.92
C ASN A 258 -28.64 4.48 5.15
N CYS A 259 -27.60 4.15 5.92
CA CYS A 259 -27.21 4.84 7.14
C CYS A 259 -25.76 5.34 7.00
N LEU A 260 -25.56 6.63 7.20
CA LEU A 260 -24.25 7.27 7.14
C LEU A 260 -23.97 8.05 8.41
N GLU A 261 -22.69 8.17 8.75
CA GLU A 261 -22.21 9.03 9.82
C GLU A 261 -20.90 9.70 9.43
N ARG A 262 -20.64 10.84 10.05
CA ARG A 262 -19.38 11.57 9.88
C ARG A 262 -18.18 10.69 10.25
N GLU A 263 -17.21 10.58 9.36
CA GLU A 263 -15.90 9.96 9.58
C GLU A 263 -14.79 10.94 9.16
N GLY A 264 -13.66 10.86 9.84
CA GLY A 264 -12.47 11.66 9.56
C GLY A 264 -12.53 13.07 10.17
N PRO A 265 -11.52 13.92 9.89
CA PRO A 265 -10.50 13.79 8.84
C PRO A 265 -9.42 12.76 9.18
N PHE A 266 -8.54 12.45 8.24
CA PHE A 266 -7.42 11.52 8.47
C PHE A 266 -6.20 11.86 7.61
N GLY A 267 -4.99 11.63 8.12
CA GLY A 267 -3.74 11.86 7.37
C GLY A 267 -3.59 10.93 6.17
N GLU A 268 -3.50 11.49 4.96
CA GLU A 268 -3.50 10.74 3.70
C GLU A 268 -2.12 10.54 3.08
N TYR A 269 -2.07 9.66 2.08
CA TYR A 269 -0.86 9.31 1.34
C TYR A 269 -0.17 10.47 0.61
N THR A 270 -0.88 11.59 0.40
CA THR A 270 -0.34 12.81 -0.19
C THR A 270 0.49 13.61 0.82
N GLY A 271 0.39 13.24 2.11
CA GLY A 271 1.00 13.92 3.23
C GLY A 271 0.19 15.06 3.83
N TYR A 272 -1.05 15.24 3.37
CA TYR A 272 -1.99 16.21 3.90
C TYR A 272 -3.18 15.49 4.54
N MET A 273 -3.94 16.21 5.37
CA MET A 273 -5.20 15.71 5.90
C MET A 273 -6.22 15.55 4.76
N GLY A 274 -6.79 14.36 4.66
CA GLY A 274 -7.98 14.09 3.88
C GLY A 274 -9.20 14.65 4.61
N PRO A 275 -10.20 15.17 3.87
CA PRO A 275 -11.40 15.72 4.47
C PRO A 275 -12.27 14.64 5.10
N ALA A 276 -13.02 15.06 6.13
CA ALA A 276 -14.09 14.28 6.71
C ALA A 276 -15.31 14.20 5.77
N GLY A 277 -16.09 13.13 5.89
CA GLY A 277 -17.26 12.86 5.05
C GLY A 277 -18.32 12.05 5.79
N ASP A 278 -19.56 12.11 5.32
CA ASP A 278 -20.58 11.14 5.76
C ASP A 278 -20.31 9.82 5.04
N GLN A 279 -20.03 8.79 5.81
CA GLN A 279 -19.60 7.47 5.34
C GLN A 279 -20.45 6.38 6.00
N PRO A 280 -20.51 5.18 5.41
CA PRO A 280 -21.04 4.01 6.10
C PRO A 280 -20.32 3.80 7.45
N PHE A 281 -20.98 3.14 8.38
CA PHE A 281 -20.38 2.74 9.64
C PHE A 281 -20.59 1.24 9.88
N PHE A 282 -19.66 0.64 10.61
CA PHE A 282 -19.64 -0.79 10.89
C PHE A 282 -19.97 -1.02 12.36
N ASN A 283 -21.05 -1.74 12.61
CA ASN A 283 -21.47 -2.20 13.93
C ASN A 283 -20.91 -3.60 14.17
N ILE A 284 -20.16 -3.76 15.25
CA ILE A 284 -19.47 -4.99 15.60
C ILE A 284 -20.39 -5.82 16.52
N LYS A 285 -20.59 -7.08 16.15
CA LYS A 285 -21.39 -8.06 16.90
C LYS A 285 -20.54 -9.08 17.64
N CYS A 286 -19.35 -9.38 17.13
CA CYS A 286 -18.45 -10.36 17.69
C CYS A 286 -16.99 -9.92 17.47
N MET A 287 -16.15 -10.20 18.46
CA MET A 287 -14.70 -10.09 18.33
C MET A 287 -14.07 -11.42 18.73
N THR A 288 -13.28 -12.01 17.83
CA THR A 288 -12.48 -13.20 18.13
C THR A 288 -11.00 -12.87 18.05
N PHE A 289 -10.17 -13.47 18.91
CA PHE A 289 -8.74 -13.18 18.92
C PHE A 289 -7.91 -14.30 19.51
N ARG A 290 -6.65 -14.36 19.10
CA ARG A 290 -5.64 -15.28 19.64
C ARG A 290 -5.23 -14.88 21.05
N ASN A 291 -4.77 -15.84 21.83
CA ASN A 291 -4.04 -15.58 23.06
C ASN A 291 -2.80 -14.74 22.78
N LYS A 292 -2.62 -13.69 23.59
CA LYS A 292 -1.54 -12.69 23.44
C LYS A 292 -1.51 -12.14 22.00
N PRO A 293 -2.58 -11.47 21.56
CA PRO A 293 -2.68 -11.04 20.16
C PRO A 293 -1.64 -9.97 19.84
N LEU A 294 -1.34 -9.81 18.56
CA LEU A 294 -0.59 -8.67 18.02
C LEU A 294 -1.55 -7.72 17.30
N TYR A 295 -1.44 -6.43 17.56
CA TYR A 295 -2.16 -5.42 16.78
C TYR A 295 -1.29 -4.94 15.62
N GLN A 296 -1.68 -5.26 14.38
CA GLN A 296 -0.99 -4.77 13.17
C GLN A 296 -1.56 -3.43 12.72
N ALA A 297 -0.66 -2.50 12.39
CA ALA A 297 -0.99 -1.18 11.88
C ALA A 297 -0.16 -0.83 10.62
N PHE A 298 -0.69 0.05 9.77
CA PHE A 298 0.02 0.63 8.64
C PHE A 298 0.50 2.04 8.93
N ILE A 299 1.71 2.34 8.45
CA ILE A 299 2.26 3.70 8.40
C ILE A 299 1.85 4.31 7.05
N SER A 300 0.84 5.18 7.01
CA SER A 300 0.23 5.61 5.74
C SER A 300 0.23 7.12 5.45
N GLN A 301 0.59 7.95 6.43
CA GLN A 301 0.53 9.42 6.33
C GLN A 301 1.65 9.96 5.41
N MET A 302 2.20 11.15 5.73
CA MET A 302 3.26 11.83 4.99
C MET A 302 4.32 10.88 4.39
N PRO A 303 4.46 10.83 3.05
CA PRO A 303 5.49 10.02 2.42
C PRO A 303 6.91 10.51 2.80
N PRO A 304 7.93 9.65 2.69
CA PRO A 304 7.81 8.21 2.46
C PRO A 304 7.14 7.50 3.64
N SER A 305 6.36 6.47 3.35
CA SER A 305 5.58 5.70 4.31
C SER A 305 5.53 4.21 3.89
N GLU A 306 5.04 3.34 4.77
CA GLU A 306 4.84 1.93 4.42
C GLU A 306 3.85 1.80 3.24
N SER A 307 2.79 2.61 3.24
CA SER A 307 1.81 2.61 2.15
C SER A 307 2.39 3.08 0.82
N SER A 308 3.34 4.02 0.80
CA SER A 308 3.99 4.45 -0.44
C SER A 308 4.84 3.32 -1.05
N CYS A 309 5.56 2.56 -0.23
CA CYS A 309 6.36 1.44 -0.72
C CYS A 309 5.48 0.35 -1.34
N ILE A 310 4.45 -0.09 -0.61
CA ILE A 310 3.52 -1.14 -1.05
C ILE A 310 2.83 -0.73 -2.35
N ARG A 311 2.34 0.52 -2.41
CA ARG A 311 1.71 1.06 -3.62
C ARG A 311 2.66 1.16 -4.80
N GLY A 312 3.92 1.53 -4.57
CA GLY A 312 4.94 1.60 -5.63
C GLY A 312 5.11 0.24 -6.27
N VAL A 313 5.44 -0.78 -5.46
CA VAL A 313 5.64 -2.16 -5.91
C VAL A 313 4.41 -2.69 -6.67
N GLY A 314 3.20 -2.51 -6.11
CA GLY A 314 1.98 -3.01 -6.73
C GLY A 314 1.54 -2.29 -8.02
N ARG A 315 2.13 -1.12 -8.35
CA ARG A 315 1.73 -0.33 -9.53
C ARG A 315 2.79 -0.28 -10.63
N GLU A 316 4.06 -0.32 -10.25
CA GLU A 316 5.17 -0.22 -11.21
C GLU A 316 5.17 -1.41 -12.17
N TRP A 317 5.02 -2.63 -11.66
CA TRP A 317 5.10 -3.82 -12.50
C TRP A 317 3.96 -3.95 -13.52
N PRO A 318 2.68 -3.76 -13.15
CA PRO A 318 1.61 -3.73 -14.14
C PRO A 318 1.78 -2.62 -15.18
N LEU A 319 2.32 -1.45 -14.80
CA LEU A 319 2.61 -0.37 -15.74
C LEU A 319 3.74 -0.74 -16.70
N PHE A 320 4.78 -1.39 -16.19
CA PHE A 320 5.91 -1.85 -16.98
C PHE A 320 5.43 -2.82 -18.07
N LYS A 321 4.63 -3.84 -17.69
CA LYS A 321 4.05 -4.79 -18.63
C LYS A 321 3.11 -4.11 -19.63
N HIS A 322 2.31 -3.14 -19.20
CA HIS A 322 1.46 -2.39 -20.11
C HIS A 322 2.28 -1.67 -21.19
N LEU A 323 3.30 -0.91 -20.80
CA LEU A 323 4.13 -0.16 -21.74
C LEU A 323 4.96 -1.10 -22.63
N LYS A 324 5.57 -2.13 -22.06
CA LYS A 324 6.50 -3.03 -22.75
C LYS A 324 5.80 -4.13 -23.54
N ASP A 325 4.91 -4.87 -22.92
CA ASP A 325 4.34 -6.09 -23.50
C ASP A 325 3.06 -5.80 -24.28
N THR A 326 2.25 -4.82 -23.85
CA THR A 326 1.01 -4.44 -24.55
C THR A 326 1.26 -3.39 -25.64
N LEU A 327 2.00 -2.32 -25.32
CA LEU A 327 2.23 -1.21 -26.26
C LEU A 327 3.53 -1.35 -27.05
N HIS A 328 4.36 -2.36 -26.75
CA HIS A 328 5.64 -2.62 -27.42
C HIS A 328 6.61 -1.42 -27.42
N ILE A 329 6.54 -0.60 -26.36
CA ILE A 329 7.44 0.53 -26.17
C ILE A 329 8.73 0.00 -25.50
N PRO A 330 9.92 0.34 -26.03
CA PRO A 330 11.20 -0.20 -25.54
C PRO A 330 11.66 0.49 -24.24
N ILE A 331 10.87 0.38 -23.18
CA ILE A 331 11.24 0.84 -21.85
C ILE A 331 12.24 -0.14 -21.22
N LYS A 332 13.23 0.40 -20.51
CA LYS A 332 14.21 -0.38 -19.74
C LYS A 332 13.73 -0.61 -18.32
N ASP A 333 13.25 0.45 -17.66
CA ASP A 333 12.73 0.41 -16.29
C ASP A 333 11.82 1.61 -16.02
N LEU A 334 11.10 1.58 -14.89
CA LEU A 334 10.33 2.71 -14.40
C LEU A 334 10.23 2.72 -12.86
N ARG A 335 9.99 3.90 -12.29
CA ARG A 335 9.85 4.10 -10.85
C ARG A 335 8.73 5.08 -10.54
N LEU A 336 7.90 4.73 -9.57
CA LEU A 336 7.00 5.68 -8.92
C LEU A 336 7.70 6.25 -7.70
N LYS A 337 8.04 7.54 -7.72
CA LYS A 337 8.75 8.18 -6.61
C LYS A 337 7.82 8.27 -5.40
N GLU A 338 8.31 7.81 -4.24
CA GLU A 338 7.55 7.83 -2.98
C GLU A 338 7.15 9.26 -2.57
N ALA A 339 7.94 10.27 -2.94
CA ALA A 339 7.60 11.68 -2.73
C ALA A 339 6.25 12.09 -3.36
N GLY A 340 5.85 11.44 -4.46
CA GLY A 340 4.53 11.59 -5.07
C GLY A 340 3.47 10.63 -4.51
N GLY A 341 3.69 10.08 -3.31
CA GLY A 341 2.86 9.05 -2.70
C GLY A 341 2.74 7.78 -3.54
N SER A 342 3.74 7.49 -4.37
CA SER A 342 3.74 6.40 -5.35
C SER A 342 2.50 6.41 -6.26
N GLY A 343 2.15 7.59 -6.74
CA GLY A 343 1.05 7.78 -7.70
C GLY A 343 1.18 9.04 -8.54
N ALA A 344 1.69 10.14 -7.98
CA ALA A 344 1.77 11.42 -8.69
C ALA A 344 3.02 11.55 -9.57
N TYR A 345 4.17 11.01 -9.16
CA TYR A 345 5.45 11.23 -9.84
C TYR A 345 6.03 9.91 -10.37
N LEU A 346 6.08 9.81 -11.69
CA LEU A 346 6.57 8.66 -12.47
C LEU A 346 7.85 9.04 -13.22
N VAL A 347 8.87 8.18 -13.16
CA VAL A 347 10.10 8.28 -13.97
C VAL A 347 10.19 7.02 -14.82
N ILE A 348 10.44 7.16 -16.12
CA ILE A 348 10.55 6.04 -17.07
C ILE A 348 11.88 6.14 -17.81
N SER A 349 12.63 5.04 -17.86
CA SER A 349 13.84 4.90 -18.67
C SER A 349 13.47 4.27 -20.01
N LEU A 350 13.78 4.97 -21.11
CA LEU A 350 13.35 4.65 -22.46
C LEU A 350 14.56 4.53 -23.40
N LYS A 351 14.62 3.44 -24.16
CA LYS A 351 15.50 3.35 -25.32
C LYS A 351 14.84 4.05 -26.51
N LYS A 352 15.08 5.36 -26.64
CA LYS A 352 14.42 6.17 -27.67
C LYS A 352 14.84 5.74 -29.08
N GLN A 353 13.85 5.60 -29.97
CA GLN A 353 14.02 5.14 -31.35
C GLN A 353 13.72 6.23 -32.38
N PHE A 354 12.85 7.19 -32.06
CA PHE A 354 12.46 8.28 -32.96
C PHE A 354 11.91 9.48 -32.18
N ASP A 355 11.85 10.63 -32.83
CA ASP A 355 11.31 11.86 -32.25
C ASP A 355 9.78 11.79 -32.09
N GLY A 356 9.29 12.29 -30.95
CA GLY A 356 7.87 12.19 -30.58
C GLY A 356 7.49 10.92 -29.83
N GLN A 357 8.39 9.91 -29.75
CA GLN A 357 8.11 8.67 -29.02
C GLN A 357 7.78 8.91 -27.54
N VAL A 358 8.39 9.92 -26.90
CA VAL A 358 8.08 10.29 -25.51
C VAL A 358 6.64 10.73 -25.35
N ARG A 359 6.07 11.45 -26.33
CA ARG A 359 4.65 11.84 -26.31
C ARG A 359 3.72 10.63 -26.47
N GLN A 360 4.08 9.65 -27.30
CA GLN A 360 3.34 8.39 -27.42
C GLN A 360 3.37 7.61 -26.09
N LEU A 361 4.55 7.48 -25.49
CA LEU A 361 4.76 6.81 -24.21
C LEU A 361 3.96 7.48 -23.09
N MET A 362 3.94 8.81 -23.05
CA MET A 362 3.14 9.59 -22.10
C MET A 362 1.66 9.19 -22.13
N TYR A 363 1.02 9.18 -23.32
CA TYR A 363 -0.37 8.77 -23.43
C TYR A 363 -0.59 7.30 -23.07
N GLY A 364 0.35 6.41 -23.44
CA GLY A 364 0.34 5.01 -23.05
C GLY A 364 0.42 4.79 -21.54
N ALA A 365 1.27 5.54 -20.85
CA ALA A 365 1.30 5.50 -19.39
C ALA A 365 -0.03 6.02 -18.83
N TRP A 366 -0.48 7.20 -19.28
CA TRP A 366 -1.66 7.86 -18.75
C TRP A 366 -3.00 7.19 -19.01
N SER A 367 -3.08 6.27 -19.99
CA SER A 367 -4.28 5.49 -20.31
C SER A 367 -4.47 4.28 -19.39
N MET A 368 -3.39 3.77 -18.78
CA MET A 368 -3.43 2.55 -17.97
C MET A 368 -4.41 2.63 -16.79
N ARG A 369 -4.49 3.80 -16.15
CA ARG A 369 -5.37 4.02 -14.99
C ARG A 369 -5.73 5.49 -14.85
N THR A 370 -6.90 5.75 -14.26
CA THR A 370 -7.31 7.10 -13.87
C THR A 370 -6.52 7.59 -12.66
N GLY A 371 -6.22 8.89 -12.62
CA GLY A 371 -5.69 9.56 -11.43
C GLY A 371 -4.26 9.17 -11.00
N PHE A 372 -3.34 8.92 -11.94
CA PHE A 372 -1.91 8.74 -11.66
C PHE A 372 -1.03 9.44 -12.71
N GLY A 373 0.25 9.59 -12.41
CA GLY A 373 1.24 10.20 -13.31
C GLY A 373 1.03 11.70 -13.53
N LYS A 374 0.73 12.45 -12.47
CA LYS A 374 0.67 13.93 -12.50
C LYS A 374 1.92 14.53 -13.14
N ILE A 375 3.08 13.98 -12.79
CA ILE A 375 4.39 14.31 -13.35
C ILE A 375 4.98 13.01 -13.90
N THR A 376 5.28 12.99 -15.20
CA THR A 376 5.97 11.89 -15.89
C THR A 376 7.28 12.41 -16.46
N LEU A 377 8.41 11.93 -15.95
CA LEU A 377 9.74 12.25 -16.48
C LEU A 377 10.26 11.06 -17.28
N VAL A 378 10.68 11.29 -18.52
CA VAL A 378 11.24 10.24 -19.37
C VAL A 378 12.72 10.51 -19.60
N VAL A 379 13.57 9.55 -19.26
CA VAL A 379 15.04 9.62 -19.36
C VAL A 379 15.55 8.53 -20.31
N ASP A 380 16.80 8.67 -20.76
CA ASP A 380 17.46 7.67 -21.62
C ASP A 380 17.65 6.31 -20.91
N ASP A 381 17.92 5.26 -21.70
CA ASP A 381 18.10 3.88 -21.22
C ASP A 381 19.41 3.62 -20.46
N ASP A 382 20.31 4.60 -20.41
CA ASP A 382 21.51 4.58 -19.58
C ASP A 382 21.34 5.29 -18.24
N ILE A 383 20.22 5.97 -18.00
CA ILE A 383 19.89 6.61 -16.72
C ILE A 383 19.16 5.61 -15.81
N ASP A 384 19.70 5.40 -14.61
CA ASP A 384 19.05 4.61 -13.58
C ASP A 384 17.94 5.44 -12.91
N VAL A 385 16.69 4.98 -13.02
CA VAL A 385 15.52 5.64 -12.42
C VAL A 385 15.52 5.59 -10.89
N TRP A 386 16.34 4.71 -10.29
CA TRP A 386 16.50 4.57 -8.84
C TRP A 386 17.55 5.52 -8.25
N ASP A 387 18.40 6.13 -9.08
CA ASP A 387 19.36 7.15 -8.70
C ASP A 387 18.77 8.54 -8.92
N ASP A 388 18.34 9.18 -7.83
CA ASP A 388 17.78 10.53 -7.90
C ASP A 388 18.78 11.57 -8.44
N PHE A 389 20.09 11.39 -8.21
CA PHE A 389 21.11 12.30 -8.77
C PHE A 389 21.21 12.16 -10.28
N ALA A 390 21.23 10.93 -10.81
CA ALA A 390 21.28 10.69 -12.25
C ALA A 390 20.02 11.22 -12.97
N VAL A 391 18.86 11.05 -12.35
CA VAL A 391 17.58 11.58 -12.85
C VAL A 391 17.58 13.11 -12.87
N ASP A 392 18.03 13.75 -11.79
CA ASP A 392 18.12 15.22 -11.70
C ASP A 392 19.18 15.78 -12.66
N TRP A 393 20.28 15.06 -12.88
CA TRP A 393 21.29 15.39 -13.88
C TRP A 393 20.71 15.37 -15.30
N ALA A 394 19.99 14.31 -15.67
CA ALA A 394 19.32 14.22 -16.97
C ALA A 394 18.28 15.34 -17.13
N LEU A 395 17.46 15.60 -16.10
CA LEU A 395 16.51 16.72 -16.10
C LEU A 395 17.18 18.08 -16.32
N SER A 396 18.39 18.29 -15.79
CA SER A 396 19.11 19.56 -15.87
C SER A 396 19.70 19.83 -17.26
N TRP A 397 20.15 18.78 -17.96
CA TRP A 397 20.96 18.95 -19.17
C TRP A 397 20.32 18.40 -20.45
N HIS A 398 19.31 17.54 -20.36
CA HIS A 398 18.64 16.94 -21.52
C HIS A 398 17.31 17.63 -21.87
N VAL A 399 16.89 18.62 -21.07
CA VAL A 399 15.60 19.29 -21.19
C VAL A 399 15.77 20.72 -21.67
N ARG A 400 15.09 21.07 -22.77
CA ARG A 400 14.83 22.44 -23.16
C ARG A 400 13.37 22.80 -22.86
N PRO A 401 13.08 23.64 -21.84
CA PRO A 401 11.73 23.84 -21.32
C PRO A 401 10.66 24.25 -22.34
N ASP A 402 10.99 25.02 -23.38
CA ASP A 402 10.01 25.48 -24.39
C ASP A 402 9.54 24.35 -25.33
N ARG A 403 10.26 23.23 -25.42
CA ARG A 403 9.95 22.14 -26.38
C ARG A 403 9.72 20.79 -25.74
N ASP A 404 10.35 20.54 -24.60
CA ASP A 404 10.43 19.22 -24.00
C ASP A 404 9.47 19.04 -22.81
N ILE A 405 8.65 20.06 -22.55
CA ILE A 405 7.59 20.04 -21.55
C ILE A 405 6.23 19.95 -22.25
N TYR A 406 5.47 18.91 -21.92
CA TYR A 406 4.10 18.71 -22.40
C TYR A 406 3.13 18.83 -21.24
N ILE A 407 2.12 19.69 -21.39
CA ILE A 407 1.07 19.89 -20.39
C ILE A 407 -0.27 19.52 -21.03
N GLU A 408 -0.88 18.45 -20.53
CA GLU A 408 -2.27 18.11 -20.85
C GLU A 408 -3.19 18.68 -19.76
N LYS A 409 -4.18 19.45 -20.19
CA LYS A 409 -5.13 20.16 -19.34
C LYS A 409 -6.48 19.45 -19.34
N ASP A 410 -7.32 19.78 -18.36
CA ASP A 410 -8.71 19.34 -18.26
C ASP A 410 -8.89 17.81 -18.21
N ILE A 411 -7.96 17.14 -17.55
CA ILE A 411 -7.96 15.68 -17.37
C ILE A 411 -8.16 15.29 -15.90
N GLN A 412 -8.47 14.01 -15.66
CA GLN A 412 -8.68 13.50 -14.31
C GLN A 412 -7.44 13.71 -13.43
N ALA A 413 -7.61 14.53 -12.38
CA ALA A 413 -6.61 14.79 -11.36
C ALA A 413 -6.27 13.53 -10.56
N VAL A 414 -5.06 13.51 -9.99
CA VAL A 414 -4.67 12.51 -8.99
C VAL A 414 -5.54 12.72 -7.75
N GLY A 415 -6.13 11.64 -7.23
CA GLY A 415 -7.05 11.75 -6.08
C GLY A 415 -6.36 12.34 -4.84
N LEU A 416 -7.08 13.12 -4.04
CA LEU A 416 -6.56 13.79 -2.84
C LEU A 416 -5.45 14.82 -3.09
N ASP A 417 -5.21 15.22 -4.34
CA ASP A 417 -4.23 16.26 -4.67
C ASP A 417 -4.68 17.63 -4.13
N PRO A 418 -3.97 18.22 -3.16
CA PRO A 418 -4.37 19.48 -2.54
C PRO A 418 -4.25 20.67 -3.50
N SER A 419 -3.52 20.55 -4.61
CA SER A 419 -3.40 21.65 -5.57
C SER A 419 -4.68 21.89 -6.38
N GLN A 420 -5.67 20.99 -6.32
CA GLN A 420 -6.89 21.09 -7.14
C GLN A 420 -7.91 22.07 -6.56
N ALA A 421 -7.99 22.18 -5.23
CA ALA A 421 -8.91 23.11 -4.57
C ALA A 421 -8.51 23.38 -3.11
N PRO A 422 -8.81 24.57 -2.56
CA PRO A 422 -8.60 24.89 -1.15
C PRO A 422 -9.21 23.85 -0.20
N ALA A 423 -8.66 23.73 1.01
CA ALA A 423 -9.13 22.75 2.01
C ALA A 423 -10.62 22.87 2.35
N SER A 424 -11.20 24.07 2.24
CA SER A 424 -12.63 24.33 2.49
C SER A 424 -13.58 23.68 1.47
N VAL A 425 -13.08 23.27 0.30
CA VAL A 425 -13.90 22.63 -0.73
C VAL A 425 -14.12 21.16 -0.39
N PRO A 426 -15.36 20.62 -0.41
CA PRO A 426 -15.62 19.21 -0.10
C PRO A 426 -14.84 18.23 -1.00
N GLN A 427 -14.48 17.05 -0.46
CA GLN A 427 -13.69 16.03 -1.16
C GLN A 427 -14.24 15.63 -2.53
N HIS A 428 -15.57 15.52 -2.60
CA HIS A 428 -16.28 15.00 -3.76
C HIS A 428 -16.77 16.10 -4.70
N HIS A 429 -16.38 17.35 -4.44
CA HIS A 429 -16.75 18.46 -5.29
C HIS A 429 -16.10 18.32 -6.68
N PRO A 430 -16.83 18.56 -7.79
CA PRO A 430 -16.32 18.37 -9.15
C PRO A 430 -15.02 19.11 -9.46
N SER A 431 -14.78 20.27 -8.85
CA SER A 431 -13.54 21.03 -9.04
C SER A 431 -12.28 20.28 -8.60
N ARG A 432 -12.39 19.24 -7.76
CA ARG A 432 -11.25 18.40 -7.36
C ARG A 432 -10.92 17.30 -8.37
N TYR A 433 -11.77 17.09 -9.38
CA TYR A 433 -11.60 16.03 -10.38
C TYR A 433 -10.89 16.50 -11.65
N HIS A 434 -10.93 17.80 -11.96
CA HIS A 434 -10.27 18.37 -13.13
C HIS A 434 -8.90 18.92 -12.75
N GLY A 435 -7.86 18.42 -13.39
CA GLY A 435 -6.49 18.87 -13.21
C GLY A 435 -5.70 18.81 -14.50
N SER A 436 -4.38 18.80 -14.36
CA SER A 436 -3.43 18.68 -15.47
C SER A 436 -2.38 17.61 -15.19
N ARG A 437 -1.74 17.12 -16.24
CA ARG A 437 -0.54 16.28 -16.15
C ARG A 437 0.58 16.91 -16.94
N LEU A 438 1.79 16.74 -16.43
CA LEU A 438 3.05 17.21 -16.96
C LEU A 438 3.85 16.01 -17.42
N ALA A 439 4.30 16.00 -18.66
CA ALA A 439 5.37 15.13 -19.10
C ALA A 439 6.61 15.94 -19.47
N ILE A 440 7.77 15.41 -19.11
CA ILE A 440 9.08 16.02 -19.38
C ILE A 440 9.91 15.01 -20.17
N ASP A 441 10.29 15.38 -21.38
CA ASP A 441 11.24 14.63 -22.21
C ASP A 441 12.67 15.03 -21.81
N ALA A 442 13.28 14.25 -20.91
CA ALA A 442 14.69 14.35 -20.54
C ALA A 442 15.56 13.29 -21.25
N THR A 443 15.15 12.86 -22.45
CA THR A 443 16.00 12.05 -23.33
C THR A 443 16.94 12.94 -24.15
N ARG A 444 18.07 12.40 -24.60
CA ARG A 444 18.93 13.12 -25.53
C ARG A 444 18.22 13.32 -26.88
N LYS A 445 18.33 14.53 -27.41
CA LYS A 445 17.65 14.93 -28.67
C LYS A 445 18.53 14.72 -29.92
N HIS A 446 19.81 14.49 -29.72
CA HIS A 446 20.85 14.27 -30.73
C HIS A 446 22.08 13.69 -30.00
N GLU A 447 23.16 13.43 -30.73
CA GLU A 447 24.44 13.06 -30.11
C GLU A 447 24.97 14.21 -29.24
N TYR A 448 25.15 13.94 -27.95
CA TYR A 448 25.72 14.90 -27.00
C TYR A 448 27.24 14.71 -26.93
N PRO A 449 28.00 15.71 -26.45
CA PRO A 449 29.39 15.50 -26.09
C PRO A 449 29.58 14.31 -25.15
N ALA A 450 30.76 13.69 -25.19
CA ALA A 450 31.07 12.59 -24.29
C ALA A 450 30.87 12.99 -22.82
N ILE A 451 30.30 12.08 -22.04
CA ILE A 451 30.14 12.27 -20.60
C ILE A 451 31.54 12.42 -19.98
N SER A 452 31.72 13.42 -19.12
CA SER A 452 32.99 13.69 -18.44
C SER A 452 33.19 12.72 -17.25
N LEU A 453 33.29 11.43 -17.56
CA LEU A 453 33.56 10.35 -16.62
C LEU A 453 34.69 9.45 -17.12
N PRO A 454 35.46 8.84 -16.20
CA PRO A 454 36.35 7.75 -16.57
C PRO A 454 35.58 6.60 -17.26
N PRO A 455 36.22 5.82 -18.14
CA PRO A 455 35.61 4.65 -18.76
C PRO A 455 35.00 3.68 -17.75
N LYS A 456 33.88 3.04 -18.11
CA LYS A 456 33.17 2.10 -17.21
C LYS A 456 34.06 0.95 -16.77
N GLU A 457 34.93 0.42 -17.64
CA GLU A 457 35.89 -0.62 -17.25
C GLU A 457 36.85 -0.17 -16.13
N HIS A 458 37.33 1.07 -16.17
CA HIS A 458 38.23 1.60 -15.16
C HIS A 458 37.50 1.80 -13.82
N LEU A 459 36.28 2.35 -13.86
CA LEU A 459 35.44 2.48 -12.67
C LEU A 459 35.14 1.12 -12.03
N ALA A 460 34.88 0.08 -12.84
CA ALA A 460 34.63 -1.28 -12.36
C ALA A 460 35.87 -1.91 -11.71
N ILE A 461 37.07 -1.69 -12.27
CA ILE A 461 38.34 -2.13 -11.67
C ILE A 461 38.52 -1.48 -10.29
N VAL A 462 38.38 -0.15 -10.21
CA VAL A 462 38.49 0.58 -8.95
C VAL A 462 37.47 0.09 -7.92
N ALA A 463 36.21 -0.10 -8.32
CA ALA A 463 35.16 -0.61 -7.45
C ALA A 463 35.46 -2.03 -6.93
N SER A 464 36.02 -2.91 -7.76
CA SER A 464 36.40 -4.27 -7.36
C SER A 464 37.54 -4.30 -6.33
N GLN A 465 38.33 -3.23 -6.30
CA GLN A 465 39.47 -3.05 -5.41
C GLN A 465 39.22 -1.97 -4.35
N TRP A 466 37.97 -1.52 -4.15
CA TRP A 466 37.64 -0.34 -3.35
C TRP A 466 38.31 -0.33 -1.97
N LYS A 467 38.26 -1.48 -1.28
CA LYS A 467 38.88 -1.68 0.04
C LYS A 467 40.40 -1.49 0.06
N THR A 468 41.09 -1.76 -1.06
CA THR A 468 42.56 -1.61 -1.14
C THR A 468 43.00 -0.16 -1.13
N TYR A 469 42.11 0.78 -1.47
CA TYR A 469 42.35 2.21 -1.38
C TYR A 469 42.21 2.76 0.06
N GLY A 470 41.80 1.93 1.03
CA GLY A 470 41.71 2.33 2.45
C GLY A 470 40.54 3.26 2.77
N ILE A 471 39.48 3.26 1.95
CA ILE A 471 38.26 4.05 2.15
C ILE A 471 37.17 3.12 2.73
N GLU A 472 36.50 3.54 3.80
CA GLU A 472 35.40 2.78 4.44
C GLU A 472 34.03 3.14 3.83
N ASP A 473 33.10 2.17 3.84
CA ASP A 473 31.75 2.26 3.26
C ASP A 473 30.67 2.74 4.25
#